data_AF-A0A2A4VCJ6-F1
#
_entry.id   AF-A0A2A4VCJ6-F1
#
_cell.length_a   1.000
_cell.length_b   1.000
_cell.length_c   1.000
_cell.angle_alpha   90.00
_cell.angle_beta   90.00
_cell.angle_gamma   90.00
#
_symmetry.space_group_name_H-M   'P 1'
#
loop_
_entity.id
_entity.type
_entity.pdbx_description
1 polymer ?
#
loop_
_entity_poly.entity_id
_entity_poly.type
_entity_poly.pdbx_seq_one_letter_code
_entity_poly.pdbx_strand_id
1 'polypeptide(L)' 'MVYVAGVIGFIGGFMCGLMLLSFLLRNVKREDLMNDPYIKWKYGILNWGVAILGAYAGVSMYEKYFL' A
#
# COMPACT_ATOMS: atom_id res chain seq x y z
N MET A 1 5.87 4.63 -21.10
CA MET A 1 4.55 5.08 -20.60
C MET A 1 3.95 4.09 -19.61
N VAL A 2 3.86 2.79 -19.91
CA VAL A 2 3.38 1.74 -18.99
C VAL A 2 4.08 1.77 -17.62
N TYR A 3 5.41 1.93 -17.58
CA TYR A 3 6.17 2.06 -16.33
C TYR A 3 5.74 3.24 -15.46
N VAL A 4 5.33 4.36 -16.07
CA VAL A 4 4.84 5.54 -15.35
C VAL A 4 3.50 5.22 -14.70
N ALA A 5 2.60 4.54 -15.40
CA ALA A 5 1.33 4.08 -14.84
C ALA A 5 1.53 3.10 -13.68
N GLY A 6 2.52 2.20 -13.79
CA GLY A 6 2.90 1.32 -12.68
C GLY A 6 3.44 2.07 -11.46
N VAL A 7 4.28 3.09 -11.65
CA VAL A 7 4.79 3.94 -10.55
C VAL A 7 3.66 4.75 -9.90
N ILE A 8 2.77 5.34 -10.69
CA ILE A 8 1.60 6.07 -10.16
C ILE A 8 0.68 5.12 -9.38
N GLY A 9 0.39 3.94 -9.94
CA GLY A 9 -0.38 2.90 -9.27
C GLY A 9 0.29 2.43 -7.97
N PHE A 10 1.61 2.29 -7.96
CA PHE A 10 2.38 1.91 -6.78
C PHE A 10 2.27 2.96 -5.67
N ILE A 11 2.51 4.24 -6.00
CA ILE A 11 2.42 5.36 -5.04
C ILE A 11 0.99 5.49 -4.51
N GLY A 12 -0.01 5.41 -5.40
CA GLY A 12 -1.42 5.45 -5.02
C GLY A 12 -1.81 4.27 -4.12
N GLY A 13 -1.37 3.06 -4.46
CA GLY A 13 -1.55 1.87 -3.64
C GLY A 13 -0.88 1.99 -2.27
N PHE A 14 0.32 2.55 -2.22
CA PHE A 14 1.04 2.80 -0.96
C PHE A 14 0.29 3.80 -0.08
N MET A 15 -0.24 4.89 -0.63
CA MET A 15 -1.07 5.84 0.11
C MET A 15 -2.36 5.19 0.62
N CYS A 16 -3.03 4.38 -0.20
CA CYS A 16 -4.21 3.62 0.21
C CYS A 16 -3.89 2.62 1.33
N GLY A 17 -2.75 1.94 1.25
CA GLY A 17 -2.29 1.03 2.30
C GLY A 17 -2.02 1.77 3.61
N LEU A 18 -1.43 2.97 3.58
CA LEU A 18 -1.25 3.81 4.76
C LEU A 18 -2.60 4.25 5.37
N MET A 19 -3.59 4.61 4.54
CA MET A 19 -4.94 4.93 5.02
C MET A 19 -5.61 3.70 5.66
N LEU A 20 -5.48 2.53 5.05
CA LEU A 20 -5.97 1.27 5.60
C LEU A 20 -5.30 0.97 6.95
N LEU A 21 -3.99 1.14 7.05
CA LEU A 21 -3.25 0.98 8.30
C LEU A 21 -3.72 1.96 9.37
N SER A 22 -3.95 3.22 9.02
CA SER A 22 -4.49 4.21 9.95
C SER A 22 -5.84 3.78 10.52
N PHE A 23 -6.69 3.13 9.71
CA PHE A 23 -7.97 2.59 10.16
C PHE A 23 -7.79 1.35 11.06
N LEU A 24 -6.94 0.40 10.65
CA LEU A 24 -6.70 -0.85 11.38
C LEU A 24 -6.01 -0.62 12.73
N LEU A 25 -5.06 0.32 12.77
CA LEU A 25 -4.25 0.61 13.96
C LEU A 25 -4.87 1.67 14.87
N ARG A 26 -6.04 2.23 14.53
CA ARG A 26 -6.67 3.34 15.28
C ARG A 26 -6.90 3.07 16.77
N ASN A 27 -7.08 1.79 17.13
CA ASN A 27 -7.36 1.35 18.50
C ASN A 27 -6.14 0.71 19.19
N VAL A 28 -5.00 0.62 18.51
CA VAL A 28 -3.77 0.03 19.07
C VAL A 28 -3.05 1.09 19.89
N LYS A 29 -2.59 0.74 21.10
CA LYS A 29 -1.87 1.68 21.95
C LYS A 29 -0.55 2.08 21.29
N ARG A 30 -0.18 3.35 21.45
CA ARG A 30 1.08 3.88 20.93
C ARG A 30 2.31 3.11 21.42
N GLU A 31 2.25 2.64 22.67
CA GLU A 31 3.29 1.83 23.31
C GLU A 31 3.56 0.54 22.52
N ASP A 32 2.49 -0.16 22.14
CA ASP A 32 2.54 -1.41 21.38
C ASP A 32 3.04 -1.14 19.95
N LEU A 33 2.60 -0.05 19.31
CA LEU A 33 3.09 0.37 17.98
C LEU A 33 4.60 0.62 17.98
N MET A 34 5.15 1.16 19.07
CA MET A 34 6.57 1.51 19.18
C MET A 34 7.44 0.34 19.58
N ASN A 35 6.95 -0.55 20.46
CA ASN A 35 7.76 -1.59 21.07
C ASN A 35 7.57 -2.97 20.44
N ASP A 36 6.45 -3.23 19.76
CA ASP A 36 6.19 -4.53 19.15
C ASP A 36 6.74 -4.61 17.70
N PRO A 37 7.84 -5.37 17.45
CA PRO A 37 8.37 -5.55 16.11
C PRO A 37 7.43 -6.36 15.21
N TYR A 38 6.60 -7.25 15.76
CA TYR A 38 5.65 -8.05 14.99
C TYR A 38 4.60 -7.18 14.33
N ILE A 39 4.07 -6.17 15.04
CA ILE A 39 3.15 -5.17 14.48
C ILE A 39 3.82 -4.46 13.30
N LYS A 40 5.04 -3.95 13.47
CA LYS A 40 5.77 -3.24 12.40
C LYS A 40 5.94 -4.10 11.14
N TRP A 41 6.37 -5.35 11.31
CA TRP A 41 6.56 -6.26 10.17
C TRP A 41 5.24 -6.65 9.51
N LYS A 42 4.23 -7.06 10.28
CA LYS A 42 2.92 -7.48 9.77
C LYS A 42 2.25 -6.38 8.96
N TYR A 43 2.17 -5.18 9.53
CA TYR A 43 1.47 -4.05 8.92
C TYR A 43 2.31 -3.37 7.83
N GLY A 44 3.65 -3.38 7.96
CA GLY A 44 4.54 -2.99 6.88
C GLY A 44 4.35 -3.86 5.64
N ILE A 45 4.40 -5.19 5.79
CA ILE A 45 4.16 -6.14 4.69
C ILE A 45 2.77 -5.95 4.08
N LEU A 46 1.75 -5.71 4.92
CA LEU A 46 0.40 -5.42 4.43
C LEU A 46 0.38 -4.19 3.51
N ASN A 47 1.00 -3.08 3.93
CA ASN A 47 1.08 -1.86 3.13
C ASN A 47 1.84 -2.07 1.81
N TRP A 48 2.97 -2.79 1.86
CA TRP A 48 3.72 -3.15 0.65
C TRP A 48 2.91 -4.04 -0.28
N GLY A 49 2.11 -4.96 0.26
CA GLY A 49 1.17 -5.76 -0.53
C GLY A 49 0.13 -4.91 -1.25
N VAL A 50 -0.48 -3.93 -0.56
CA VAL A 50 -1.42 -2.98 -1.17
C VAL A 50 -0.75 -2.12 -2.24
N ALA A 51 0.50 -1.68 -2.01
CA ALA A 51 1.26 -0.90 -2.98
C ALA A 51 1.55 -1.70 -4.27
N ILE A 52 1.94 -2.97 -4.16
CA ILE A 52 2.16 -3.85 -5.32
C ILE A 52 0.85 -4.09 -6.08
N LEU A 53 -0.26 -4.31 -5.37
CA LEU A 53 -1.58 -4.43 -5.99
C LEU A 53 -1.99 -3.14 -6.71
N GLY A 54 -1.69 -1.97 -6.14
CA GLY A 54 -1.88 -0.68 -6.78
C GLY A 54 -1.07 -0.53 -8.06
N ALA A 55 0.20 -0.96 -8.05
CA ALA A 55 1.06 -0.96 -9.22
C ALA A 55 0.49 -1.85 -10.34
N TYR A 56 0.07 -3.06 -9.99
CA TYR A 56 -0.58 -3.99 -10.92
C TYR A 56 -1.86 -3.39 -11.51
N ALA A 57 -2.73 -2.85 -10.67
CA ALA A 57 -3.97 -2.19 -11.11
C ALA A 57 -3.68 -1.00 -12.04
N GLY A 58 -2.65 -0.20 -11.73
CA GLY A 58 -2.22 0.93 -12.57
C GLY A 58 -1.77 0.48 -13.95
N VAL A 59 -0.96 -0.58 -14.02
CA VAL A 59 -0.53 -1.18 -15.30
C VAL A 59 -1.72 -1.77 -16.06
N SER A 60 -2.58 -2.57 -15.41
CA SER A 60 -3.74 -3.19 -16.07
C SER A 60 -4.76 -2.17 -16.58
N MET A 61 -4.98 -1.07 -15.87
CA MET A 61 -5.82 0.03 -16.37
C MET A 61 -5.17 0.70 -17.58
N TYR A 62 -3.86 0.94 -17.53
CA TYR A 62 -3.15 1.54 -18.65
C TYR A 62 -3.23 0.66 -19.90
N GLU A 63 -3.03 -0.65 -19.76
CA GLU A 63 -3.19 -1.62 -20.85
C GLU A 63 -4.61 -1.63 -21.42
N LYS A 64 -5.64 -1.49 -20.58
CA LYS A 64 -7.03 -1.55 -21.04
C LYS A 64 -7.51 -0.29 -21.76
N TYR A 65 -6.99 0.88 -21.38
CA TYR A 65 -7.51 2.18 -21.85
C TYR A 65 -6.59 2.88 -22.86
N PHE A 66 -5.30 2.55 -22.91
CA PHE A 66 -4.30 3.28 -23.71
C PHE A 66 -3.46 2.41 -24.64
N LEU A 67 -3.61 1.08 -24.58
CA LEU A 67 -3.02 0.11 -25.51
C LEU A 67 -4.14 -0.67 -26.21
#